data_AF-A0A9E5BP66-F1
#
_entry.id   AF-A0A9E5BP66-F1
#
_cell.length_a   1.000
_cell.length_b   1.000
_cell.length_c   1.000
_cell.angle_alpha   90.00
_cell.angle_beta   90.00
_cell.angle_gamma   90.00
#
_symmetry.space_group_name_H-M   'P 1'
#
loop_
_entity.id
_entity.type
_entity.pdbx_description
1 polymer ?
#
loop_
_entity_poly.entity_id
_entity_poly.type
_entity_poly.pdbx_seq_one_letter_code
_entity_poly.pdbx_strand_id
1 'polypeptide(L)'
;MAKSVFTRTDKFPGWWVVSACFTLLTFSSGLGFYGLAVYLQAFSRELGWSVSSISLATTFFFLVGGLSGIPIAKFIAKHDV
;
A
#
# COMPACT_ATOMS: atom_id res chain seq x y z
N MET A 1 17.59 35.46 29.20
CA MET A 1 17.97 34.03 29.07
C MET A 1 16.74 33.24 28.63
N ALA A 2 16.42 33.23 27.33
CA ALA A 2 15.31 32.44 26.81
C ALA A 2 15.78 31.00 26.58
N LYS A 3 15.20 30.03 27.31
CA LYS A 3 15.48 28.62 27.10
C LYS A 3 14.88 28.19 25.76
N SER A 4 15.73 27.69 24.87
CA SER A 4 15.35 27.11 23.59
C SER A 4 14.24 26.07 23.80
N VAL A 5 13.09 26.30 23.16
CA VAL A 5 11.90 25.42 23.17
C VAL A 5 12.08 24.24 22.20
N PHE A 6 13.24 24.13 21.55
CA PHE A 6 13.59 22.93 20.78
C PHE A 6 14.09 21.83 21.70
N THR A 7 13.14 21.13 22.32
CA THR A 7 13.35 19.78 22.84
C THR A 7 13.84 18.93 21.67
N ARG A 8 15.06 18.41 21.77
CA ARG A 8 15.60 17.43 20.81
C ARG A 8 14.69 16.22 20.86
N THR A 9 13.85 16.03 19.84
CA THR A 9 13.08 14.80 19.65
C THR A 9 14.05 13.63 19.76
N ASP A 10 13.78 12.71 20.68
CA ASP A 10 14.49 11.45 20.80
C ASP A 10 14.62 10.83 19.40
N LYS A 11 15.84 10.42 19.05
CA LYS A 11 16.27 10.03 17.70
C LYS A 11 15.14 9.42 16.89
N PHE A 12 14.63 10.15 15.89
CA PHE A 12 13.62 9.65 14.96
C PHE A 12 14.09 8.29 14.41
N PRO A 13 13.30 7.21 14.52
CA PRO A 13 13.66 5.88 14.06
C PRO A 13 13.57 5.81 12.52
N GLY A 14 14.28 6.69 11.82
CA GLY A 14 14.15 6.89 10.38
C GLY A 14 14.44 5.63 9.57
N TRP A 15 15.36 4.79 10.04
CA TRP A 15 15.65 3.50 9.40
C TRP A 15 14.46 2.52 9.44
N TRP A 16 13.67 2.50 10.52
CA TRP A 16 12.46 1.68 10.58
C TRP A 16 11.39 2.16 9.59
N VAL A 17 11.24 3.48 9.45
CA VAL A 17 10.31 4.08 8.47
C VAL A 17 10.75 3.75 7.06
N VAL A 18 12.05 3.84 6.75
CA VAL A 18 12.59 3.49 5.43
C VAL A 18 12.35 2.01 5.12
N SER A 19 12.64 1.10 6.06
CA SER A 19 12.40 -0.33 5.86
C SER A 19 10.91 -0.64 5.67
N ALA A 20 10.03 -0.03 6.48
CA ALA A 20 8.59 -0.21 6.35
C ALA A 20 8.08 0.31 5.00
N CYS A 21 8.46 1.53 4.61
CA CYS A 21 8.10 2.11 3.31
C CYS A 21 8.65 1.29 2.15
N PHE A 22 9.89 0.81 2.22
CA PHE A 22 10.50 -0.04 1.20
C PHE A 22 9.70 -1.33 1.01
N THR A 23 9.44 -2.07 2.09
CA THR A 23 8.65 -3.30 2.04
C THR A 23 7.25 -3.04 1.48
N LEU A 24 6.59 -1.97 1.93
CA LEU A 24 5.25 -1.59 1.46
C LEU A 24 5.26 -1.23 -0.03
N LEU A 25 6.27 -0.49 -0.52
CA LEU A 25 6.45 -0.20 -1.94
C LEU A 25 6.76 -1.45 -2.75
N THR A 26 7.65 -2.33 -2.28
CA THR A 26 8.01 -3.57 -2.98
C THR A 26 6.80 -4.46 -3.16
N PHE A 27 5.98 -4.66 -2.13
CA PHE A 27 4.77 -5.47 -2.25
C PHE A 27 3.67 -4.77 -3.06
N SER A 28 3.46 -3.47 -2.86
CA SER A 28 2.44 -2.72 -3.60
C SER A 28 2.75 -2.64 -5.10
N SER A 29 4.00 -2.33 -5.47
CA SER A 29 4.42 -2.31 -6.87
C SER A 29 4.57 -3.71 -7.46
N GLY A 30 5.25 -4.61 -6.74
CA GLY A 30 5.57 -5.95 -7.22
C GLY A 30 4.35 -6.86 -7.33
N LEU A 31 3.57 -7.02 -6.25
CA LEU A 31 2.39 -7.90 -6.25
C LEU A 31 1.15 -7.18 -6.77
N GLY A 32 0.93 -5.93 -6.37
CA GLY A 32 -0.28 -5.19 -6.68
C GLY A 32 -0.37 -4.69 -8.13
N PHE A 33 0.74 -4.23 -8.71
CA PHE A 33 0.75 -3.71 -10.07
C PHE A 33 1.28 -4.72 -11.09
N TYR A 34 2.51 -5.21 -10.91
CA TYR A 34 3.15 -6.07 -11.92
C TYR A 34 2.68 -7.53 -11.82
N GLY A 35 2.62 -8.08 -10.61
CA GLY A 35 2.19 -9.46 -10.36
C GLY A 35 0.75 -9.69 -10.79
N LEU A 36 -0.13 -8.75 -10.50
CA LEU A 36 -1.55 -8.83 -10.88
C LEU A 36 -1.73 -8.96 -12.40
N ALA A 37 -1.02 -8.15 -13.20
CA ALA A 37 -1.05 -8.26 -14.66
C ALA A 37 -0.50 -9.60 -15.19
N VAL A 38 0.52 -10.17 -14.53
CA VAL A 38 1.08 -11.49 -14.89
C VAL A 38 0.10 -12.61 -14.54
N TYR A 39 -0.50 -12.59 -13.35
CA TYR A 39 -1.51 -13.57 -12.95
C TYR A 39 -2.74 -13.51 -13.86
N LEU A 40 -3.21 -12.31 -14.20
CA LEU A 40 -4.32 -12.13 -15.14
C LEU A 40 -4.02 -12.70 -16.53
N GLN A 41 -2.81 -12.48 -17.06
CA GLN A 41 -2.39 -13.08 -18.31
C GLN A 41 -2.30 -14.62 -18.22
N ALA A 42 -1.79 -15.16 -17.11
CA ALA A 42 -1.75 -16.60 -16.89
C ALA A 42 -3.17 -17.20 -16.81
N PHE A 43 -4.10 -16.55 -16.10
CA PHE A 43 -5.51 -16.98 -16.04
C PHE A 43 -6.21 -16.91 -17.39
N SER A 44 -5.93 -15.88 -18.19
CA SER A 44 -6.46 -15.78 -19.56
C SER A 44 -5.95 -16.92 -20.45
N ARG A 45 -4.65 -17.25 -20.34
CA ARG A 45 -3.97 -18.16 -21.26
C ARG A 45 -4.11 -19.64 -20.87
N GLU A 46 -4.09 -19.96 -19.58
CA GLU A 46 -4.13 -21.36 -19.09
C GLU A 46 -5.51 -21.81 -18.63
N LEU A 47 -6.36 -20.90 -18.12
CA LEU A 47 -7.72 -21.25 -17.67
C LEU A 47 -8.82 -20.84 -18.68
N GLY A 48 -8.47 -20.11 -19.75
CA GLY A 48 -9.44 -19.66 -20.77
C GLY A 48 -10.49 -18.67 -20.24
N TRP A 49 -10.21 -17.99 -19.12
CA TRP A 49 -11.15 -17.06 -18.50
C TRP A 49 -11.46 -15.87 -19.40
N SER A 50 -12.74 -15.45 -19.39
CA SER A 50 -13.19 -14.31 -20.20
C SER A 50 -12.54 -13.00 -19.72
N VAL A 51 -12.27 -12.10 -20.67
CA VAL A 51 -11.73 -10.75 -20.40
C VAL A 51 -12.61 -9.97 -19.42
N SER A 52 -13.91 -10.26 -19.37
CA SER A 52 -14.86 -9.69 -18.42
C SER A 52 -14.52 -10.01 -16.97
N SER A 53 -14.16 -11.27 -16.66
CA SER A 53 -13.79 -11.68 -15.30
C SER A 53 -12.47 -11.05 -14.85
N ILE A 54 -11.52 -10.95 -15.79
CA ILE A 54 -10.22 -10.30 -15.61
C ILE A 54 -10.42 -8.81 -15.28
N SER A 55 -11.26 -8.11 -16.03
CA SER A 55 -11.60 -6.70 -15.79
C SER A 55 -12.29 -6.49 -14.44
N LEU A 56 -13.21 -7.39 -14.08
CA LEU A 56 -13.89 -7.37 -12.78
C LEU A 56 -12.91 -7.55 -11.61
N ALA A 57 -11.95 -8.47 -11.72
CA ALA A 57 -10.95 -8.72 -10.69
C ALA A 57 -10.06 -7.48 -10.46
N THR A 58 -9.58 -6.84 -11.53
CA THR A 58 -8.80 -5.59 -11.44
C THR A 58 -9.62 -4.46 -10.86
N THR A 59 -10.90 -4.34 -11.24
CA THR A 59 -11.82 -3.35 -10.67
C THR A 59 -11.95 -3.57 -9.16
N PHE A 60 -12.19 -4.80 -8.72
CA PHE A 60 -12.28 -5.14 -7.30
C PHE A 60 -10.98 -4.83 -6.55
N PHE A 61 -9.82 -5.10 -7.16
CA PHE A 61 -8.53 -4.79 -6.56
C PHE A 61 -8.37 -3.29 -6.28
N PHE A 62 -8.64 -2.43 -7.27
CA PHE A 62 -8.59 -0.97 -7.07
C PHE A 62 -9.66 -0.47 -6.11
N LEU A 63 -10.86 -1.07 -6.15
CA LEU A 63 -11.97 -0.68 -5.30
C LEU A 63 -11.68 -0.99 -3.82
N VAL A 64 -11.17 -2.19 -3.52
CA VAL A 64 -10.73 -2.57 -2.17
C VAL A 64 -9.53 -1.73 -1.73
N GLY A 65 -8.52 -1.56 -2.60
CA GLY A 65 -7.35 -0.72 -2.31
C GLY A 65 -7.73 0.71 -1.95
N GLY A 66 -8.58 1.34 -2.77
CA GLY A 66 -9.07 2.70 -2.54
C GLY A 66 -9.96 2.83 -1.31
N LEU A 67 -10.93 1.92 -1.14
CA LEU A 67 -11.83 1.94 0.02
C LEU A 67 -11.09 1.67 1.33
N SER A 68 -10.07 0.82 1.32
CA SER A 68 -9.25 0.54 2.51
C SER A 68 -8.42 1.74 2.96
N GLY A 69 -8.05 2.64 2.05
CA GLY A 69 -7.30 3.87 2.38
C GLY A 69 -8.06 4.82 3.32
N ILE A 70 -9.39 4.90 3.20
CA ILE A 70 -10.24 5.78 4.02
C ILE A 70 -10.23 5.40 5.52
N PRO A 71 -10.53 4.15 5.92
CA PRO A 71 -10.46 3.75 7.32
C PRO A 71 -9.03 3.75 7.84
N ILE A 72 -8.02 3.42 7.02
CA ILE A 72 -6.61 3.49 7.43
C ILE A 72 -6.21 4.93 7.76
N ALA A 73 -6.56 5.90 6.90
CA ALA A 73 -6.29 7.31 7.16
C ALA A 73 -6.98 7.80 8.44
N LYS A 74 -8.25 7.41 8.66
CA LYS A 74 -8.96 7.68 9.92
C LYS A 74 -8.31 7.02 11.13
N PHE A 75 -7.78 5.81 10.97
CA PHE A 75 -7.15 5.06 12.05
C PHE A 75 -5.81 5.69 12.45
N ILE A 76 -5.00 6.11 11.47
CA ILE A 76 -3.77 6.87 11.67
C ILE A 76 -4.09 8.16 12.41
N ALA A 77 -5.04 8.97 11.91
CA ALA A 77 -5.42 10.23 12.55
C ALA A 77 -5.95 10.08 14.00
N LYS A 78 -6.42 8.89 14.38
CA LYS A 78 -6.93 8.60 15.73
C LYS A 78 -5.86 8.06 16.68
N HIS A 79 -4.80 7.42 16.17
CA HIS A 79 -3.73 6.79 16.96
C HIS A 79 -2.37 7.49 16.82
N ASP A 80 -2.31 8.61 16.08
CA ASP A 80 -1.16 9.51 16.08
C ASP A 80 -1.07 10.17 17.46
N VAL A 81 -0.12 9.69 18.28
CA VAL A 81 0.15 10.14 19.67
C VAL A 81 1.27 11.16 19.73
#